data_AF-A0A423K7Z9-F1
#
_entry.id   AF-A0A423K7Z9-F1
#
_cell.length_a   1.000
_cell.length_b   1.000
_cell.length_c   1.000
_cell.angle_alpha   90.00
_cell.angle_beta   90.00
_cell.angle_gamma   90.00
#
_symmetry.space_group_name_H-M   'P 1'
#
loop_
_entity.id
_entity.type
_entity.pdbx_description
1 polymer ?
#
loop_
_entity_poly.entity_id
_entity_poly.type
_entity_poly.pdbx_seq_one_letter_code
_entity_poly.pdbx_strand_id
1 'polypeptide(L)'
;MTNDLTSRSLGTLRQLRYAAILEGSTLALLLGVAVPLKHVFDWPAAVQVIGPLHGLVFLLYGWLVTTAAAGEKWKRSDLARALGSALIPLGGFFAARYFRQQEKQLHGQNAPVEQPMQ
;
A
#
# COMPACT_ATOMS: atom_id res chain seq x y z
N MET A 1 3.41 27.84 7.35
CA MET A 1 2.42 26.87 7.86
C MET A 1 1.98 25.84 6.81
N THR A 2 2.08 26.12 5.50
CA THR A 2 1.71 25.19 4.41
C THR A 2 2.71 24.05 4.15
N ASN A 3 4.01 24.28 4.40
CA ASN A 3 5.05 23.26 4.21
C ASN A 3 4.95 22.07 5.19
N ASP A 4 4.45 22.30 6.41
CA ASP A 4 4.31 21.25 7.43
C ASP A 4 3.17 20.27 7.14
N LEU A 5 2.05 20.75 6.59
CA LEU A 5 0.91 19.90 6.21
C LEU A 5 1.26 19.04 4.99
N THR A 6 1.95 19.64 4.02
CA THR A 6 2.36 18.97 2.78
C THR A 6 3.39 17.87 3.05
N SER A 7 4.43 18.16 3.85
CA SER A 7 5.44 17.17 4.22
C SER A 7 4.85 15.98 4.99
N ARG A 8 3.87 16.21 5.87
CA ARG A 8 3.15 15.15 6.57
C ARG A 8 2.33 14.27 5.62
N SER A 9 1.57 14.87 4.71
CA SER A 9 0.74 14.11 3.75
C SER A 9 1.59 13.27 2.78
N LEU A 10 2.72 13.81 2.30
CA LEU A 10 3.69 13.05 1.50
C LEU A 10 4.31 11.89 2.28
N GLY A 11 4.61 12.09 3.57
CA GLY A 11 5.08 11.03 4.47
C GLY A 11 4.09 9.87 4.58
N THR A 12 2.82 10.18 4.83
CA THR A 12 1.72 9.20 4.93
C THR A 12 1.55 8.40 3.63
N LEU A 13 1.56 9.07 2.47
CA LEU A 13 1.42 8.39 1.17
C LEU A 13 2.60 7.47 0.86
N ARG A 14 3.84 7.87 1.20
CA ARG A 14 5.02 7.00 1.05
C ARG A 14 4.91 5.77 1.95
N GLN A 15 4.47 5.92 3.20
CA GLN A 15 4.23 4.80 4.11
C GLN A 15 3.18 3.82 3.57
N LEU A 16 2.04 4.33 3.10
CA LEU A 16 0.99 3.53 2.46
C LEU A 16 1.51 2.78 1.23
N ARG A 17 2.31 3.43 0.40
CA ARG A 17 2.92 2.81 -0.78
C ARG A 17 3.86 1.67 -0.41
N TYR A 18 4.72 1.85 0.60
CA TYR A 18 5.61 0.78 1.06
C TYR A 18 4.84 -0.37 1.68
N ALA A 19 3.83 -0.07 2.51
CA ALA A 19 2.96 -1.08 3.11
C ALA A 19 2.23 -1.91 2.04
N ALA A 20 1.66 -1.26 1.02
CA ALA A 20 0.99 -1.94 -0.09
C ALA A 20 1.93 -2.86 -0.90
N ILE A 21 3.18 -2.43 -1.14
CA ILE A 21 4.19 -3.25 -1.82
C ILE A 21 4.59 -4.45 -0.96
N LEU A 22 4.82 -4.25 0.33
CA LEU A 22 5.18 -5.33 1.26
C LEU A 22 4.05 -6.35 1.39
N GLU A 23 2.82 -5.89 1.54
CA GLU A 23 1.62 -6.71 1.64
C GLU A 23 1.41 -7.53 0.36
N GLY A 24 1.45 -6.89 -0.82
CA GLY A 24 1.38 -7.58 -2.10
C GLY A 24 2.53 -8.57 -2.34
N SER A 25 3.75 -8.25 -1.89
CA SER A 25 4.92 -9.13 -2.03
C SER A 25 4.83 -10.34 -1.11
N THR A 26 4.39 -10.17 0.14
CA THR A 26 4.22 -11.27 1.10
C THR A 26 3.09 -12.22 0.67
N LEU A 27 1.99 -11.70 0.12
CA LEU A 27 0.92 -12.53 -0.45
C LEU A 27 1.40 -13.31 -1.68
N ALA A 28 2.14 -12.66 -2.58
CA ALA A 28 2.72 -13.30 -3.76
C ALA A 28 3.71 -14.41 -3.37
N LEU A 29 4.53 -14.19 -2.33
CA LEU A 29 5.48 -15.19 -1.83
C LEU A 29 4.75 -16.35 -1.12
N LEU A 30 3.70 -16.06 -0.36
CA LEU A 30 2.86 -17.09 0.28
C LEU A 30 2.22 -18.01 -0.78
N LEU A 31 1.59 -17.44 -1.81
CA LEU A 31 0.88 -18.21 -2.83
C LEU A 31 1.81 -18.81 -3.89
N GLY A 32 2.87 -18.10 -4.28
CA GLY A 32 3.79 -18.52 -5.35
C GLY A 32 4.91 -19.43 -4.88
N VAL A 33 5.28 -19.39 -3.59
CA VAL A 33 6.37 -20.20 -3.03
C VAL A 33 5.86 -21.12 -1.93
N ALA A 34 5.25 -20.58 -0.87
CA ALA A 34 4.93 -21.38 0.30
C ALA A 34 3.86 -22.45 0.02
N VAL A 35 2.82 -22.12 -0.75
CA VAL A 35 1.76 -23.07 -1.13
C VAL A 35 2.29 -24.20 -2.02
N PRO A 36 3.05 -23.95 -3.11
CA PRO A 36 3.70 -25.00 -3.89
C PRO A 36 4.65 -25.84 -3.05
N LEU A 37 5.45 -25.21 -2.18
CA LEU A 37 6.40 -25.93 -1.33
C LEU A 37 5.71 -26.87 -0.34
N LYS A 38 4.55 -26.46 0.19
CA LYS A 38 3.70 -27.30 1.03
C LYS A 38 3.14 -28.52 0.29
N HIS A 39 2.68 -28.37 -0.95
CA HIS A 39 1.93 -29.43 -1.66
C HIS A 39 2.81 -30.30 -2.57
N VAL A 40 3.93 -29.77 -3.08
CA VAL A 40 4.84 -30.48 -3.98
C VAL A 40 5.97 -31.15 -3.21
N PHE A 41 6.44 -30.54 -2.12
CA PHE A 41 7.59 -31.00 -1.35
C PHE A 41 7.22 -31.43 0.08
N ASP A 42 5.92 -31.52 0.41
CA ASP A 42 5.40 -31.86 1.74
C ASP A 42 6.05 -31.08 2.89
N TRP A 43 6.45 -29.83 2.63
CA TRP A 43 7.15 -28.99 3.59
C TRP A 43 6.24 -27.84 4.10
N PRO A 44 5.42 -28.08 5.14
CA PRO A 44 4.44 -27.09 5.61
C PRO A 44 5.07 -25.92 6.38
N ALA A 45 6.34 -26.01 6.78
CA ALA A 45 7.00 -25.01 7.61
C ALA A 45 7.02 -23.62 6.95
N ALA A 46 7.17 -23.54 5.62
CA ALA A 46 7.16 -22.27 4.89
C ALA A 46 5.81 -21.54 5.05
N VAL A 47 4.69 -22.24 4.94
CA VAL A 47 3.34 -21.65 5.13
C VAL A 47 3.12 -21.25 6.59
N GLN A 48 3.62 -22.05 7.54
CA GLN A 48 3.49 -21.77 8.97
C GLN A 48 4.26 -20.51 9.41
N VAL A 49 5.34 -20.14 8.73
CA VAL A 49 6.09 -18.91 9.00
C VAL A 49 5.57 -17.74 8.17
N ILE A 50 5.39 -17.93 6.86
CA ILE A 50 5.02 -16.84 5.94
C ILE A 50 3.56 -16.43 6.12
N GLY A 51 2.67 -17.36 6.49
CA GLY A 51 1.25 -17.09 6.72
C GLY A 51 1.01 -16.04 7.82
N PRO A 52 1.50 -16.26 9.06
CA PRO A 52 1.41 -15.27 10.12
C PRO A 52 2.13 -13.96 9.81
N LEU A 53 3.29 -14.02 9.13
CA LEU A 53 4.02 -12.83 8.70
C LEU A 53 3.17 -11.97 7.74
N HIS A 54 2.56 -12.60 6.74
CA HIS A 54 1.65 -11.92 5.81
C HIS A 54 0.42 -11.38 6.54
N GLY A 55 -0.19 -12.16 7.45
CA GLY A 55 -1.33 -11.71 8.25
C GLY A 55 -1.01 -10.46 9.08
N LEU A 56 0.18 -10.38 9.68
CA LEU A 56 0.62 -9.19 10.40
C LEU A 56 0.78 -7.98 9.46
N VAL A 57 1.42 -8.16 8.31
CA VAL A 57 1.59 -7.10 7.31
C VAL A 57 0.25 -6.61 6.76
N PHE A 58 -0.70 -7.52 6.52
CA PHE A 58 -2.06 -7.22 6.09
C PHE A 58 -2.80 -6.35 7.11
N LEU A 59 -2.72 -6.69 8.40
CA LEU A 59 -3.32 -5.89 9.47
C LEU A 59 -2.69 -4.50 9.58
N LEU A 60 -1.36 -4.40 9.48
CA LEU A 60 -0.66 -3.11 9.48
C LEU A 60 -1.06 -2.25 8.28
N TYR A 61 -1.16 -2.84 7.09
CA TYR A 61 -1.64 -2.15 5.90
C TYR A 61 -3.08 -1.66 6.07
N GLY A 62 -3.99 -2.51 6.55
CA GLY A 62 -5.38 -2.14 6.82
C GLY A 62 -5.49 -0.99 7.83
N TRP A 63 -4.68 -1.01 8.89
CA TRP A 63 -4.62 0.08 9.87
C TRP A 63 -4.15 1.40 9.24
N LEU A 64 -3.09 1.37 8.43
CA LEU A 64 -2.60 2.56 7.74
C LEU A 64 -3.64 3.13 6.77
N VAL A 65 -4.27 2.27 5.98
CA VAL A 65 -5.30 2.66 5.00
C VAL A 65 -6.51 3.28 5.69
N THR A 66 -7.00 2.67 6.77
CA THR A 66 -8.14 3.20 7.53
C THR A 66 -7.82 4.54 8.21
N THR A 67 -6.61 4.67 8.77
CA THR A 67 -6.14 5.93 9.36
C THR A 67 -6.03 7.05 8.34
N ALA A 68 -5.47 6.75 7.15
CA ALA A 68 -5.36 7.72 6.07
C ALA A 68 -6.74 8.10 5.48
N ALA A 69 -7.62 7.12 5.30
CA ALA A 69 -8.99 7.35 4.82
C ALA A 69 -9.79 8.26 5.77
N ALA A 70 -9.59 8.12 7.08
CA ALA A 70 -10.20 8.99 8.09
C ALA A 70 -9.66 10.43 8.03
N GLY A 71 -8.36 10.61 7.73
CA GLY A 71 -7.72 11.93 7.61
C GLY A 71 -8.07 12.68 6.32
N GLU A 72 -8.27 11.98 5.20
CA GLU A 72 -8.48 12.57 3.88
C GLU A 72 -9.93 12.49 3.35
N LYS A 73 -10.90 12.10 4.19
CA LYS A 73 -12.33 11.98 3.81
C LYS A 73 -12.57 11.10 2.58
N TRP A 74 -11.86 9.98 2.47
CA TRP A 74 -12.07 9.06 1.34
C TRP A 74 -13.50 8.50 1.33
N LYS A 75 -14.03 8.22 0.13
CA LYS A 75 -15.33 7.54 0.04
C LYS A 75 -15.18 6.10 0.55
N ARG A 76 -16.24 5.56 1.13
CA ARG A 76 -16.27 4.14 1.58
C ARG A 76 -15.93 3.16 0.46
N SER A 77 -16.25 3.52 -0.79
CA SER A 77 -15.87 2.75 -1.99
C SER A 77 -14.37 2.70 -2.24
N ASP A 78 -13.63 3.77 -1.94
CA ASP A 78 -12.19 3.86 -2.16
C ASP A 78 -11.44 3.08 -1.08
N LEU A 79 -11.92 3.17 0.16
CA LEU A 79 -11.47 2.32 1.26
C LEU A 79 -11.71 0.83 0.95
N ALA A 80 -12.91 0.48 0.48
CA ALA A 80 -13.24 -0.89 0.11
C ALA A 80 -12.38 -1.40 -1.06
N ARG A 81 -12.05 -0.55 -2.04
CA ARG A 81 -11.12 -0.90 -3.13
C ARG A 81 -9.70 -1.11 -2.62
N ALA A 82 -9.21 -0.25 -1.74
CA ALA A 82 -7.85 -0.35 -1.18
C ALA A 82 -7.66 -1.58 -0.28
N LEU A 83 -8.69 -1.95 0.49
CA LEU A 83 -8.70 -3.18 1.28
C LEU A 83 -8.95 -4.42 0.40
N GLY A 84 -9.86 -4.32 -0.58
CA GLY A 84 -10.13 -5.41 -1.52
C GLY A 84 -8.91 -5.76 -2.38
N SER A 85 -8.08 -4.78 -2.73
CA SER A 85 -6.83 -5.04 -3.44
C SER A 85 -5.81 -5.83 -2.62
N ALA A 86 -5.89 -5.81 -1.28
CA ALA A 86 -5.02 -6.63 -0.44
C ALA A 86 -5.45 -8.12 -0.43
N LEU A 87 -6.67 -8.44 -0.85
CA LEU A 87 -7.15 -9.83 -0.93
C LEU A 87 -6.82 -10.50 -2.26
N ILE A 88 -6.51 -9.70 -3.29
CA ILE A 88 -6.21 -10.21 -4.63
C ILE A 88 -4.69 -10.36 -4.74
N PRO A 89 -4.16 -11.53 -5.15
CA PRO A 89 -2.74 -11.66 -5.47
C PRO A 89 -2.36 -10.60 -6.51
N LEU A 90 -1.33 -9.81 -6.20
CA LEU A 90 -0.88 -8.63 -6.96
C LEU A 90 -1.72 -7.35 -6.80
N GLY A 91 -2.84 -7.35 -6.08
CA GLY A 91 -3.65 -6.17 -5.87
C GLY A 91 -2.94 -5.07 -5.05
N GLY A 92 -2.02 -5.42 -4.15
CA GLY A 92 -1.11 -4.47 -3.49
C GLY A 92 -0.28 -3.62 -4.48
N PHE A 93 0.06 -4.14 -5.67
CA PHE A 93 0.74 -3.36 -6.71
C PHE A 93 -0.19 -2.33 -7.37
N PHE A 94 -1.48 -2.64 -7.52
CA PHE A 94 -2.49 -1.67 -7.98
C PHE A 94 -2.68 -0.55 -6.95
N ALA A 95 -2.75 -0.88 -5.66
CA ALA A 95 -2.79 0.11 -4.59
C ALA A 95 -1.53 1.00 -4.56
N ALA A 96 -0.35 0.40 -4.74
CA ALA A 96 0.91 1.16 -4.84
C ALA A 96 0.92 2.12 -6.04
N ARG A 97 0.34 1.72 -7.18
CA ARG A 97 0.18 2.60 -8.34
C ARG A 97 -0.77 3.77 -8.04
N TYR A 98 -1.86 3.51 -7.34
CA TYR A 98 -2.80 4.54 -6.89
C TYR A 98 -2.13 5.57 -5.96
N PHE A 99 -1.39 5.13 -4.94
CA PHE A 99 -0.69 6.04 -4.03
C PHE A 99 0.41 6.85 -4.73
N ARG A 100 1.12 6.26 -5.70
CA ARG A 100 2.08 6.99 -6.53
C ARG A 100 1.43 8.10 -7.36
N GLN A 101 0.18 7.93 -7.80
CA GLN A 101 -0.54 8.98 -8.52
C GLN A 101 -0.92 10.14 -7.60
N GLN A 102 -1.34 9.84 -6.36
CA GLN A 102 -1.66 10.85 -5.35
C GLN A 102 -0.40 11.67 -4.96
N GLU A 103 0.74 11.01 -4.77
CA GLU A 103 2.03 11.66 -4.50
C GLU A 103 2.41 12.64 -5.64
N LYS A 104 2.19 12.25 -6.90
CA LYS A 104 2.45 13.12 -8.07
C LYS A 104 1.52 14.33 -8.14
N GLN A 105 0.24 14.18 -7.79
CA GLN A 105 -0.71 15.29 -7.79
C GLN A 105 -0.37 16.31 -6.70
N LEU A 106 0.02 15.83 -5.52
CA LEU A 106 0.49 16.68 -4.42
C LEU A 106 1.83 17.36 -4.74
N HIS A 107 2.77 16.69 -5.42
CA HIS A 107 3.99 17.35 -5.90
C HIS A 107 3.72 18.35 -7.03
N GLY A 108 2.82 18.04 -7.98
CA GLY A 108 2.50 18.90 -9.12
C GLY A 108 1.77 20.19 -8.75
N GLN A 109 0.93 20.17 -7.70
CA GLN A 109 0.29 21.39 -7.18
C GLN A 109 1.27 22.32 -6.45
N ASN A 110 2.43 21.83 -6.04
CA ASN A 110 3.47 22.58 -5.31
C ASN A 110 4.70 22.87 -6.17
N ALA A 111 4.70 22.50 -7.45
CA ALA A 111 5.73 22.98 -8.37
C ALA A 111 5.64 24.51 -8.43
N PRO A 112 6.75 25.25 -8.32
CA PRO A 112 6.72 26.68 -8.54
C PRO A 112 6.10 26.90 -9.93
N VAL A 113 4.94 27.57 -9.95
CA VAL A 113 4.34 28.07 -11.19
C VAL A 113 5.47 28.84 -11.86
N GLU A 114 5.99 28.33 -12.99
CA GLU A 114 6.94 29.08 -13.81
C GLU A 114 6.25 30.40 -14.14
N GLN A 115 6.65 31.45 -13.43
CA GLN A 115 6.30 32.81 -13.78
C GLN A 115 6.80 33.01 -15.21
N PRO A 116 5.94 33.34 -16.18
CA PRO A 116 6.44 33.65 -17.51
C PRO A 116 7.43 34.79 -17.34
N MET A 117 8.70 34.55 -17.71
CA MET A 117 9.74 35.57 -17.68
C MET A 117 9.23 36.78 -18.46
N GLN A 118 8.94 37.85 -17.72
CA GLN A 118 8.73 39.19 -18.26
C GLN A 118 10.06 39.90 -18.35
#